data_AF-A0A539CWK6-F1
#
_entry.id   AF-A0A539CWK6-F1
#
_cell.length_a   1.000
_cell.length_b   1.000
_cell.length_c   1.000
_cell.angle_alpha   90.00
_cell.angle_beta   90.00
_cell.angle_gamma   90.00
#
_symmetry.space_group_name_H-M   'P 1'
#
loop_
_entity.id
_entity.type
_entity.pdbx_description
1 polymer ?
#
loop_
_entity_poly.entity_id
_entity_poly.type
_entity_poly.pdbx_seq_one_letter_code
_entity_poly.pdbx_strand_id
1 'polypeptide(L)'
;MAIEHAGEAQAPAGNHAKKGLHELAFGIERIGLVSLHFPLAAVFVAVLLAVAAGFGVARLKVDDSLSQLFRSDTPEFKQYEEVTQRFPSSEFDVLVVIEGKRLLERESVEQLRDLAADLQLINGTRGLISIFSARQPSQNNETPAPLFPEEGLPSAYWARHGKQRSSAASFYRKTVSLP
;
A
#
# COMPACT_ATOMS: atom_id res chain seq x y z
N MET A 1 -107.04 -14.92 5.25
CA MET A 1 -106.36 -14.58 3.99
C MET A 1 -104.88 -14.45 4.32
N ALA A 2 -104.08 -15.38 3.79
CA ALA A 2 -102.63 -15.33 3.81
C ALA A 2 -102.14 -14.09 3.04
N ILE A 3 -100.92 -13.61 3.31
CA ILE A 3 -99.73 -13.85 2.48
C ILE A 3 -98.48 -13.56 3.33
N GLU A 4 -97.56 -14.49 3.25
CA GLU A 4 -96.21 -14.50 3.79
C GLU A 4 -95.25 -13.73 2.86
N HIS A 5 -94.17 -13.15 3.39
CA HIS A 5 -92.78 -13.34 2.94
C HIS A 5 -91.86 -12.15 3.24
N ALA A 6 -90.72 -12.51 3.84
CA ALA A 6 -89.37 -11.96 3.68
C ALA A 6 -89.18 -10.45 3.93
N GLY A 7 -88.38 -9.99 4.89
CA GLY A 7 -87.17 -10.56 5.46
C GLY A 7 -86.05 -9.57 5.18
N GLU A 8 -85.54 -8.87 6.19
CA GLU A 8 -84.26 -8.16 6.07
C GLU A 8 -83.60 -7.99 7.46
N ALA A 9 -82.49 -8.73 7.59
CA ALA A 9 -81.25 -8.41 8.28
C ALA A 9 -81.30 -7.71 9.65
N GLN A 10 -81.14 -8.54 10.68
CA GLN A 10 -80.66 -8.13 12.00
C GLN A 10 -79.24 -7.53 11.87
N ALA A 11 -79.09 -6.25 12.19
CA ALA A 11 -77.78 -5.61 12.29
C ALA A 11 -76.97 -6.25 13.43
N PRO A 12 -75.75 -6.78 13.19
CA PRO A 12 -74.89 -7.21 14.29
C PRO A 12 -74.36 -5.97 15.01
N ALA A 13 -74.75 -5.81 16.27
CA ALA A 13 -74.07 -4.94 17.20
C ALA A 13 -72.63 -5.47 17.40
N GLY A 14 -71.74 -5.07 16.50
CA GLY A 14 -70.32 -5.41 16.49
C GLY A 14 -69.60 -4.69 17.64
N ASN A 15 -69.77 -5.20 18.84
CA ASN A 15 -69.07 -4.75 20.03
C ASN A 15 -67.67 -5.37 20.12
N HIS A 16 -66.75 -5.12 19.18
CA HIS A 16 -65.34 -5.55 19.30
C HIS A 16 -64.35 -4.65 18.52
N ALA A 17 -64.48 -3.33 18.60
CA ALA A 17 -63.47 -2.40 18.09
C ALA A 17 -62.39 -2.04 19.14
N LYS A 18 -61.90 -3.04 19.90
CA LYS A 18 -60.75 -2.90 20.82
C LYS A 18 -59.88 -4.16 20.83
N LYS A 19 -59.57 -4.71 19.66
CA LYS A 19 -58.65 -5.85 19.55
C LYS A 19 -57.76 -5.63 18.33
N GLY A 20 -56.49 -5.25 18.55
CA GLY A 20 -55.49 -5.28 17.48
C GLY A 20 -54.40 -4.20 17.45
N LEU A 21 -54.40 -3.18 18.31
CA LEU A 21 -53.27 -2.21 18.32
C LEU A 21 -52.04 -2.70 19.11
N HIS A 22 -52.20 -3.74 19.95
CA HIS A 22 -51.11 -4.32 20.73
C HIS A 22 -50.30 -5.40 20.00
N GLU A 23 -50.69 -5.81 18.78
CA GLU A 23 -49.99 -6.86 18.04
C GLU A 23 -48.95 -6.34 17.04
N LEU A 24 -48.99 -5.05 16.69
CA LEU A 24 -48.04 -4.45 15.74
C LEU A 24 -46.64 -4.22 16.32
N ALA A 25 -46.50 -4.22 17.65
CA ALA A 25 -45.32 -3.65 18.30
C ALA A 25 -44.39 -4.65 18.99
N PHE A 26 -44.64 -5.97 18.93
CA PHE A 26 -43.70 -7.06 19.28
C PHE A 26 -42.68 -6.73 20.41
N GLY A 27 -43.11 -6.11 21.52
CA GLY A 27 -42.25 -5.69 22.64
C GLY A 27 -41.30 -4.49 22.42
N ILE A 28 -41.21 -3.91 21.21
CA ILE A 28 -40.38 -2.72 20.89
C ILE A 28 -40.87 -1.48 21.66
N GLU A 29 -42.17 -1.41 21.90
CA GLU A 29 -42.82 -0.40 22.74
C GLU A 29 -42.23 -0.31 24.17
N ARG A 30 -41.71 -1.42 24.73
CA ARG A 30 -41.01 -1.40 26.02
C ARG A 30 -39.63 -0.75 25.96
N ILE A 31 -38.91 -0.88 24.84
CA ILE A 31 -37.59 -0.27 24.66
C ILE A 31 -37.71 1.26 24.60
N GLY A 32 -38.75 1.74 23.90
CA GLY A 32 -39.09 3.17 23.87
C GLY A 32 -39.48 3.70 25.25
N LEU A 33 -40.34 2.97 25.99
CA LEU A 33 -40.77 3.36 27.33
C LEU A 33 -39.63 3.35 28.37
N VAL A 34 -38.69 2.40 28.29
CA VAL A 34 -37.51 2.34 29.15
C VAL A 34 -36.60 3.56 28.93
N SER A 35 -36.46 4.00 27.67
CA SER A 35 -35.71 5.20 27.32
C SER A 35 -36.35 6.48 27.91
N LEU A 36 -37.68 6.55 27.97
CA LEU A 36 -38.40 7.67 28.60
C LEU A 36 -38.32 7.67 30.14
N HIS A 37 -38.22 6.49 30.77
CA HIS A 37 -38.16 6.40 32.23
C HIS A 37 -36.77 6.78 32.79
N PHE A 38 -35.71 6.56 32.01
CA PHE A 38 -34.33 6.89 32.36
C PHE A 38 -33.63 7.70 31.26
N PRO A 39 -34.04 8.97 31.00
CA PRO A 39 -33.54 9.75 29.88
C PRO A 39 -32.03 10.01 29.94
N LEU A 40 -31.46 10.19 31.14
CA LEU A 40 -30.01 10.35 31.32
C LEU A 40 -29.23 9.10 30.89
N ALA A 41 -29.73 7.90 31.18
CA ALA A 41 -29.06 6.66 30.79
C ALA A 41 -29.10 6.48 29.26
N ALA A 42 -30.22 6.80 28.62
CA ALA A 42 -30.36 6.77 27.17
C ALA A 42 -29.41 7.75 26.47
N VAL A 43 -29.31 8.98 26.98
CA VAL A 43 -28.35 9.99 26.48
C VAL A 43 -26.92 9.50 26.66
N PHE A 44 -26.57 8.92 27.81
CA PHE A 44 -25.23 8.40 28.06
C PHE A 44 -24.84 7.30 27.06
N VAL A 45 -25.74 6.34 26.82
CA VAL A 45 -25.51 5.27 25.83
C VAL A 45 -25.37 5.84 24.42
N ALA A 46 -26.21 6.80 24.04
CA ALA A 46 -26.14 7.45 22.73
C ALA A 46 -24.80 8.20 22.54
N VAL A 47 -24.35 8.93 23.55
CA VAL A 47 -23.05 9.62 23.55
C VAL A 47 -21.91 8.61 23.43
N LEU A 48 -21.96 7.50 24.17
CA LEU A 48 -20.94 6.46 24.11
C LEU A 48 -20.85 5.84 22.71
N LEU A 49 -21.98 5.52 22.10
CA LEU A 49 -22.05 5.03 20.71
C LEU A 49 -21.53 6.06 19.71
N ALA A 50 -21.86 7.34 19.89
CA ALA A 50 -21.37 8.42 19.03
C ALA A 50 -19.84 8.58 19.13
N VAL A 51 -19.28 8.50 20.34
CA VAL A 51 -17.83 8.53 20.56
C VAL A 51 -17.16 7.31 19.93
N ALA A 52 -17.71 6.11 20.11
CA ALA A 52 -17.20 4.89 19.49
C ALA A 52 -17.23 4.96 17.95
N ALA A 53 -18.33 5.48 17.37
CA ALA A 53 -18.43 5.73 15.94
C ALA A 53 -17.40 6.76 15.46
N GLY A 54 -17.19 7.84 16.21
CA GLY A 54 -16.16 8.85 15.92
C GLY A 54 -14.74 8.25 15.90
N PHE A 55 -14.41 7.38 16.85
CA PHE A 55 -13.16 6.62 16.82
C PHE A 55 -13.07 5.68 15.62
N GLY A 56 -14.18 5.04 15.22
CA GLY A 56 -14.24 4.19 14.02
C GLY A 56 -13.97 4.98 12.75
N VAL A 57 -14.58 6.16 12.60
CA VAL A 57 -14.37 7.06 11.46
C VAL A 57 -12.92 7.53 11.39
N ALA A 58 -12.31 7.88 12.52
CA ALA A 58 -10.90 8.27 12.57
C ALA A 58 -9.92 7.14 12.20
N ARG A 59 -10.38 5.88 12.21
CA ARG A 59 -9.61 4.69 11.83
C ARG A 59 -9.84 4.25 10.38
N LEU A 60 -10.74 4.90 9.65
CA LEU A 60 -10.95 4.62 8.24
C LEU A 60 -9.70 5.05 7.45
N LYS A 61 -9.04 4.07 6.83
CA LYS A 61 -8.01 4.31 5.82
C LYS A 61 -8.69 4.26 4.47
N VAL A 62 -8.71 5.39 3.78
CA VAL A 62 -9.14 5.45 2.39
C VAL A 62 -7.92 5.04 1.57
N ASP A 63 -7.99 3.88 0.94
CA ASP A 63 -6.97 3.46 -0.03
C ASP A 63 -7.30 4.11 -1.38
N ASP A 64 -6.58 5.17 -1.75
CA ASP A 64 -6.77 5.90 -3.01
C ASP A 64 -6.20 5.15 -4.24
N SER A 65 -6.03 3.83 -4.15
CA SER A 65 -5.43 3.04 -5.22
C SER A 65 -6.49 2.53 -6.19
N LEU A 66 -6.41 2.98 -7.45
CA LEU A 66 -7.18 2.41 -8.56
C LEU A 66 -7.03 0.87 -8.65
N SER A 67 -5.95 0.30 -8.12
CA SER A 67 -5.76 -1.15 -8.04
C SER A 67 -6.80 -1.87 -7.17
N GLN A 68 -7.45 -1.18 -6.22
CA GLN A 68 -8.53 -1.76 -5.41
C GLN A 68 -9.86 -1.87 -6.17
N LEU A 69 -10.07 -1.03 -7.19
CA LEU A 69 -11.21 -1.17 -8.10
C LEU A 69 -11.08 -2.40 -9.02
N PHE A 70 -9.86 -2.91 -9.18
CA PHE A 70 -9.56 -4.12 -9.96
C PHE A 70 -9.19 -5.34 -9.10
N ARG A 71 -9.17 -5.22 -7.76
CA ARG A 71 -8.96 -6.34 -6.83
C ARG A 71 -10.17 -7.28 -6.90
N SER A 72 -10.03 -8.29 -7.74
CA SER A 72 -10.97 -9.40 -7.82
C SER A 72 -10.37 -10.58 -7.07
N ASP A 73 -11.15 -11.33 -6.30
CA ASP A 73 -10.70 -12.54 -5.56
C ASP A 73 -10.40 -13.73 -6.50
N THR A 74 -10.00 -13.45 -7.74
CA THR A 74 -9.78 -14.44 -8.79
C THR A 74 -8.33 -14.93 -8.76
N PRO A 75 -8.08 -16.18 -9.18
CA PRO A 75 -6.72 -16.74 -9.22
C PRO A 75 -5.77 -15.93 -10.11
N GLU A 76 -6.27 -15.28 -11.15
CA GLU A 76 -5.48 -14.46 -12.09
C GLU A 76 -4.93 -13.20 -11.43
N PHE A 77 -5.71 -12.55 -10.54
CA PHE A 77 -5.25 -11.37 -9.81
C PHE A 77 -4.13 -11.72 -8.81
N LYS A 78 -4.22 -12.89 -8.16
CA LYS A 78 -3.17 -13.38 -7.25
C LYS A 78 -1.87 -13.68 -8.00
N GLN A 79 -1.95 -14.23 -9.20
CA GLN A 79 -0.78 -14.46 -10.05
C GLN A 79 -0.17 -13.13 -10.52
N TYR A 80 -0.99 -12.15 -10.90
CA TYR A 80 -0.52 -10.80 -11.22
C TYR A 80 0.16 -10.15 -10.01
N GLU A 81 -0.40 -10.26 -8.81
CA GLU A 81 0.20 -9.74 -7.58
C GLU A 81 1.54 -10.42 -7.26
N GLU A 82 1.65 -11.74 -7.41
CA GLU A 82 2.92 -12.48 -7.24
C GLU A 82 3.99 -12.02 -8.23
N VAL A 83 3.62 -11.81 -9.49
CA VAL A 83 4.54 -11.33 -10.53
C VAL A 83 4.97 -9.90 -10.26
N THR A 84 4.06 -9.00 -9.91
CA THR A 84 4.37 -7.60 -9.56
C THR A 84 5.22 -7.52 -8.28
N GLN A 85 5.02 -8.40 -7.30
CA GLN A 85 5.90 -8.45 -6.12
C GLN A 85 7.30 -8.96 -6.46
N ARG A 86 7.41 -9.95 -7.35
CA ARG A 86 8.71 -10.49 -7.79
C ARG A 86 9.45 -9.56 -8.74
N PHE A 87 8.72 -8.76 -9.51
CA PHE A 87 9.23 -7.79 -10.45
C PHE A 87 8.54 -6.43 -10.20
N PRO A 88 8.93 -5.72 -9.13
CA PRO A 88 8.39 -4.39 -8.87
C PRO A 88 8.56 -3.52 -10.12
N SER A 89 7.45 -3.02 -10.64
CA SER A 89 7.44 -2.14 -11.81
C SER A 89 8.23 -0.87 -11.51
N SER A 90 9.03 -0.42 -12.48
CA SER A 90 9.73 0.88 -12.51
C SER A 90 8.78 2.10 -12.56
N GLU A 91 7.53 1.96 -12.13
CA GLU A 91 6.48 2.97 -12.25
C GLU A 91 6.79 4.30 -11.54
N PHE A 92 7.80 4.32 -10.68
CA PHE A 92 8.25 5.52 -9.97
C PHE A 92 9.68 5.96 -10.36
N ASP A 93 10.24 5.42 -11.43
CA ASP A 93 11.58 5.81 -11.89
C ASP A 93 11.51 7.19 -12.58
N VAL A 94 12.35 8.12 -12.12
CA VAL A 94 12.48 9.45 -12.72
C VAL A 94 13.65 9.44 -13.71
N LEU A 95 13.36 9.66 -14.99
CA LEU A 95 14.39 9.78 -16.03
C LEU A 95 14.84 11.25 -16.17
N VAL A 96 16.12 11.51 -15.90
CA VAL A 96 16.74 12.83 -16.08
C VAL A 96 17.59 12.81 -17.35
N VAL A 97 17.26 13.66 -18.32
CA VAL A 97 18.03 13.84 -19.57
C VAL A 97 18.77 15.16 -19.52
N ILE A 98 20.07 15.13 -19.81
CA ILE A 98 20.96 16.29 -19.76
C ILE A 98 21.51 16.51 -21.16
N GLU A 99 21.26 17.70 -21.71
CA GLU A 99 21.70 18.09 -23.05
C GLU A 99 22.68 19.26 -22.98
N GLY A 100 23.72 19.21 -23.81
CA GLY A 100 24.73 20.26 -23.84
C GLY A 100 25.79 20.02 -24.90
N LYS A 101 26.47 21.09 -25.31
CA LYS A 101 27.54 21.01 -26.34
C LYS A 101 28.85 20.42 -25.83
N ARG A 102 29.05 20.39 -24.50
CA ARG A 102 30.34 20.13 -23.83
C ARG A 102 30.24 19.13 -22.67
N LEU A 103 29.31 18.19 -22.73
CA LEU A 103 29.02 17.25 -21.61
C LEU A 103 30.18 16.31 -21.25
N LEU A 104 31.09 16.04 -22.20
CA LEU A 104 32.23 15.16 -22.00
C LEU A 104 33.49 15.90 -21.53
N GLU A 105 33.42 17.23 -21.36
CA GLU A 105 34.51 17.98 -20.75
C GLU A 105 34.61 17.63 -19.27
N ARG A 106 35.83 17.55 -18.75
CA ARG A 106 36.14 17.21 -17.35
C ARG A 106 35.24 17.92 -16.36
N GLU A 107 35.12 19.24 -16.49
CA GLU A 107 34.30 20.07 -15.60
C GLU A 107 32.82 19.66 -15.62
N SER A 108 32.25 19.37 -16.79
CA SER A 108 30.85 18.93 -16.91
C SER A 108 30.65 17.51 -16.35
N VAL A 109 31.64 16.62 -16.51
CA VAL A 109 31.60 15.27 -15.95
C VAL A 109 31.67 15.31 -14.43
N GLU A 110 32.52 16.17 -13.85
CA GLU A 110 32.60 16.40 -12.40
C GLU A 110 31.27 16.91 -11.84
N GLN A 111 30.68 17.94 -12.46
CA GLN A 111 29.35 18.45 -12.08
C GLN A 111 28.26 17.38 -12.15
N LEU A 112 28.32 16.50 -13.16
CA LEU A 112 27.36 15.40 -13.29
C LEU A 112 27.57 14.33 -12.20
N ARG A 113 28.81 14.10 -11.74
CA ARG A 113 29.08 13.23 -10.59
C ARG A 113 28.52 13.81 -9.31
N ASP A 114 28.70 15.11 -9.09
CA ASP A 114 28.16 15.81 -7.92
C ASP A 114 26.63 15.75 -7.91
N LEU A 115 26.00 16.02 -9.06
CA LEU A 115 24.55 15.88 -9.21
C LEU A 115 24.08 14.45 -8.90
N ALA A 116 24.78 13.44 -9.41
CA ALA A 116 24.43 12.05 -9.12
C ALA A 116 24.57 11.72 -7.62
N ALA A 117 25.60 12.24 -6.95
CA ALA A 117 25.77 12.08 -5.51
C ALA A 117 24.66 12.79 -4.72
N ASP A 118 24.31 14.02 -5.10
CA ASP A 118 23.25 14.80 -4.46
C ASP A 118 21.89 14.11 -4.58
N LEU A 119 21.56 13.57 -5.76
CA LEU A 119 20.32 12.82 -5.97
C LEU A 119 20.22 11.55 -5.11
N GLN A 120 21.35 10.90 -4.82
CA GLN A 120 21.40 9.75 -3.90
C GLN A 120 21.13 10.12 -2.45
N LEU A 121 21.39 11.37 -2.05
CA LEU A 121 21.19 11.86 -0.68
C LEU A 121 19.76 12.34 -0.42
N ILE A 122 18.93 12.47 -1.45
CA ILE A 122 17.52 12.87 -1.30
C ILE A 122 16.75 11.78 -0.54
N ASN A 123 16.05 12.20 0.52
CA ASN A 123 15.17 11.31 1.28
C ASN A 123 14.07 10.74 0.36
N GLY A 124 14.05 9.42 0.21
CA GLY A 124 13.10 8.72 -0.66
C GLY A 124 13.74 8.12 -1.92
N THR A 125 14.97 8.49 -2.27
CA THR A 125 15.71 7.83 -3.34
C THR A 125 16.11 6.42 -2.89
N ARG A 126 15.48 5.39 -3.46
CA ARG A 126 15.79 3.98 -3.16
C ARG A 126 17.05 3.48 -3.88
N GLY A 127 17.36 4.07 -5.03
CA GLY A 127 18.54 3.78 -5.83
C GLY A 127 18.69 4.76 -6.98
N LEU A 128 19.91 4.88 -7.50
CA LEU A 128 20.24 5.71 -8.66
C LEU A 128 21.08 4.89 -9.63
N ILE A 129 20.67 4.84 -10.89
CA ILE A 129 21.43 4.29 -12.00
C ILE A 129 21.85 5.46 -12.89
N SER A 130 23.15 5.67 -13.07
CA SER A 130 23.71 6.74 -13.90
C SER A 130 24.80 6.22 -14.83
N ILE A 131 25.32 7.08 -15.70
CA ILE A 131 26.45 6.74 -16.59
C ILE A 131 27.69 6.29 -15.83
N PHE A 132 27.86 6.72 -14.58
CA PHE A 132 29.01 6.35 -13.73
C PHE A 132 28.90 4.92 -13.17
N SER A 133 27.70 4.34 -13.18
CA SER A 133 27.49 2.93 -12.85
C SER A 133 27.89 1.99 -13.99
N ALA A 134 28.12 2.52 -15.20
CA ALA A 134 28.51 1.73 -16.35
C ALA A 134 29.88 1.06 -16.13
N ARG A 135 29.97 -0.21 -16.55
CA ARG A 135 31.18 -1.03 -16.48
C ARG A 135 31.68 -1.32 -17.88
N GLN A 136 32.99 -1.54 -18.00
CA GLN A 136 33.57 -2.09 -19.22
C GLN A 136 33.10 -3.54 -19.42
N PRO A 137 33.15 -4.07 -20.65
CA PRO A 137 32.94 -5.50 -20.89
C PRO A 137 33.95 -6.34 -20.10
N SER A 138 33.52 -7.47 -19.52
CA SER A 138 34.44 -8.41 -18.86
C SER A 138 35.38 -9.02 -19.90
N GLN A 139 36.69 -8.92 -19.65
CA GLN A 139 37.68 -9.74 -20.33
C GLN A 139 38.18 -10.81 -19.34
N ASN A 140 38.23 -12.07 -19.78
CA ASN A 140 38.85 -13.17 -19.05
C ASN A 140 38.28 -13.50 -17.65
N ASN A 141 36.96 -13.40 -17.46
CA ASN A 141 36.28 -13.66 -16.17
C ASN A 141 36.74 -12.74 -15.02
N GLU A 142 37.37 -11.60 -15.31
CA GLU A 142 37.75 -10.61 -14.32
C GLU A 142 36.60 -9.64 -14.02
N THR A 143 36.61 -9.06 -12.82
CA THR A 143 35.64 -8.03 -12.42
C THR A 143 35.83 -6.81 -13.33
N PRO A 144 34.80 -6.39 -14.09
CA PRO A 144 35.00 -5.34 -15.07
C PRO A 144 35.21 -3.97 -14.41
N ALA A 145 36.15 -3.20 -14.93
CA ALA A 145 36.46 -1.87 -14.44
C ALA A 145 35.30 -0.89 -14.68
N PRO A 146 35.14 0.17 -13.86
CA PRO A 146 34.24 1.28 -14.18
C PRO A 146 34.57 1.88 -15.55
N LEU A 147 33.54 2.26 -16.32
CA LEU A 147 33.72 2.97 -17.58
C LEU A 147 34.26 4.39 -17.34
N PHE A 148 33.80 5.03 -16.25
CA PHE A 148 34.27 6.32 -15.77
C PHE A 148 35.04 6.12 -14.45
N PRO A 149 36.38 6.27 -14.44
CA PRO A 149 37.18 6.10 -13.24
C PRO A 149 37.02 7.27 -12.28
N GLU A 150 37.13 7.01 -10.98
CA GLU A 150 37.19 8.07 -9.98
C GLU A 150 38.55 8.78 -10.07
N GLU A 151 38.53 10.07 -10.35
CA GLU A 151 39.73 10.88 -10.32
C GLU A 151 40.26 11.00 -8.89
N GLY A 152 41.51 10.56 -8.69
CA GLY A 152 42.15 10.53 -7.38
C GLY A 152 42.77 9.20 -6.99
N LEU A 153 42.47 8.10 -7.69
CA LEU A 153 43.22 6.85 -7.54
C LEU A 153 43.95 6.52 -8.85
N PRO A 154 45.25 6.83 -8.93
CA PRO A 154 46.07 6.40 -10.06
C PRO A 154 45.89 4.89 -10.23
N SER A 155 45.54 4.43 -11.44
CA SER A 155 45.64 3.02 -11.82
C SER A 155 47.07 2.47 -11.58
N ALA A 156 48.07 3.37 -11.59
CA ALA A 156 49.45 3.11 -11.18
C ALA A 156 49.63 2.81 -9.67
N TYR A 157 48.67 3.11 -8.80
CA TYR A 157 48.72 2.81 -7.37
C TYR A 157 48.45 1.32 -7.11
N TRP A 158 47.45 0.74 -7.78
CA TRP A 158 47.18 -0.70 -7.74
C TRP A 158 48.31 -1.54 -8.36
N ALA A 159 48.93 -1.05 -9.43
CA ALA A 159 50.09 -1.70 -10.03
C ALA A 159 51.33 -1.69 -9.11
N ARG A 160 51.46 -0.67 -8.24
CA ARG A 160 52.60 -0.52 -7.32
C ARG A 160 52.40 -1.21 -5.97
N HIS A 161 51.16 -1.35 -5.50
CA HIS A 161 50.83 -1.96 -4.19
C HIS A 161 50.08 -3.31 -4.28
N GLY A 162 49.82 -3.82 -5.49
CA GLY A 162 49.12 -5.09 -5.74
C GLY A 162 49.79 -6.36 -5.19
N LYS A 163 51.02 -6.27 -4.64
CA LYS A 163 51.67 -7.44 -4.01
C LYS A 163 51.13 -7.80 -2.62
N GLN A 164 50.37 -6.93 -1.93
CA GLN A 164 49.88 -7.26 -0.58
C GLN A 164 48.49 -7.90 -0.51
N ARG A 165 47.67 -7.87 -1.58
CA ARG A 165 46.33 -8.50 -1.54
C ARG A 165 46.32 -9.99 -1.95
N SER A 166 47.46 -10.56 -2.32
CA SER A 166 47.59 -11.99 -2.62
C SER A 166 47.42 -12.89 -1.38
N SER A 167 47.65 -12.36 -0.17
CA SER A 167 47.49 -13.14 1.06
C SER A 167 46.01 -13.40 1.42
N ALA A 168 45.11 -12.45 1.16
CA ALA A 168 43.68 -12.61 1.47
C ALA A 168 42.98 -13.62 0.55
N ALA A 169 43.36 -13.68 -0.73
CA ALA A 169 42.83 -14.67 -1.68
C ALA A 169 43.33 -16.11 -1.38
N SER A 170 44.54 -16.25 -0.81
CA SER A 170 45.04 -17.54 -0.33
C SER A 170 44.29 -18.02 0.93
N PHE A 171 43.85 -17.09 1.77
CA PHE A 171 43.15 -17.41 3.02
C PHE A 171 41.76 -18.02 2.77
N TYR A 172 41.01 -17.54 1.77
CA TYR A 172 39.72 -18.12 1.39
C TYR A 172 39.83 -19.46 0.63
N ARG A 173 40.99 -19.74 0.00
CA ARG A 173 41.22 -21.04 -0.67
C ARG A 173 41.61 -22.15 0.31
N LYS A 174 42.04 -21.81 1.52
CA LYS A 174 42.53 -22.78 2.51
C LYS A 174 41.47 -23.24 3.52
N THR A 175 40.31 -22.59 3.57
CA THR A 175 39.19 -22.97 4.44
C THR A 175 38.12 -23.84 3.76
N VAL A 176 38.23 -24.10 2.45
CA VAL A 176 37.30 -24.96 1.67
C VAL A 176 37.98 -26.26 1.21
N SER A 177 38.95 -26.75 1.98
CA SER A 177 39.69 -28.00 1.76
C SER A 177 40.34 -28.32 3.10
N LEU A 178 39.76 -29.11 4.02
CA LEU A 178 39.34 -30.53 4.02
C LEU A 178 38.78 -30.82 5.44
N PRO A 179 38.28 -32.03 5.77
CA PRO A 179 37.74 -33.12 4.95
C PRO A 179 36.21 -33.24 5.02
#